data_AF-A0A2D3RFP6-F1
#
_entry.id   AF-A0A2D3RFP6-F1
#
_cell.length_a   1.000
_cell.length_b   1.000
_cell.length_c   1.000
_cell.angle_alpha   90.00
_cell.angle_beta   90.00
_cell.angle_gamma   90.00
#
_symmetry.space_group_name_H-M   'P 1'
#
loop_
_entity.id
_entity.type
_entity.pdbx_description
1 polymer ?
#
loop_
_entity_poly.entity_id
_entity_poly.type
_entity_poly.pdbx_seq_one_letter_code
_entity_poly.pdbx_strand_id
1 'polypeptide(L)'
;MTTTQGPRDKKNIILLLQSRDPDDFSETALCEWMDHDDAEVRDWATFTLGVQTEKDSEAIRQALLLRACDSDFDTVSEALLGLARRRDRRAIPILLDRLCSDNVGELDVQAAGILADKLFVAPLQSLLDWWDEDTGLLERALKQCCGESAEDGSLDDWVTANDD
;
A
#
# COMPACT_ATOMS: atom_id res chain seq x y z
N MET A 1 31.44 -20.13 6.91
CA MET A 1 30.49 -19.11 6.43
C MET A 1 29.38 -19.85 5.73
N THR A 2 28.36 -20.24 6.48
CA THR A 2 27.17 -20.92 5.93
C THR A 2 26.27 -19.85 5.34
N THR A 3 26.25 -19.76 4.02
CA THR A 3 25.18 -19.08 3.29
C THR A 3 23.90 -19.86 3.58
N THR A 4 23.10 -19.40 4.53
CA THR A 4 21.79 -20.01 4.82
C THR A 4 20.88 -19.63 3.66
N GLN A 5 20.95 -20.40 2.58
CA GLN A 5 19.92 -20.33 1.55
C GLN A 5 18.60 -20.66 2.23
N GLY A 6 17.65 -19.72 2.19
CA GLY A 6 16.33 -19.92 2.76
C GLY A 6 15.61 -21.14 2.19
N PRO A 7 14.50 -21.57 2.81
CA PRO A 7 13.69 -22.65 2.26
C PRO A 7 13.30 -22.32 0.80
N ARG A 8 13.47 -23.30 -0.07
CA ARG A 8 13.07 -23.25 -1.49
C ARG A 8 11.78 -24.02 -1.76
N ASP A 9 11.27 -24.76 -0.78
CA ASP A 9 10.01 -25.48 -0.89
C ASP A 9 8.85 -24.54 -0.57
N LYS A 10 7.90 -24.42 -1.50
CA LYS A 10 6.80 -23.46 -1.40
C LYS A 10 5.96 -23.60 -0.14
N LYS A 11 5.69 -24.84 0.32
CA LYS A 11 4.85 -25.06 1.50
C LYS A 11 5.53 -24.55 2.75
N ASN A 12 6.84 -24.75 2.85
CA ASN A 12 7.63 -24.21 3.95
C ASN A 12 7.71 -22.68 3.90
N ILE A 13 7.82 -22.08 2.72
CA ILE A 13 7.83 -20.61 2.57
C ILE A 13 6.51 -20.01 3.05
N ILE A 14 5.38 -20.49 2.51
CA ILE A 14 4.04 -20.00 2.87
C ILE A 14 3.78 -20.20 4.36
N LEU A 15 4.09 -21.38 4.91
CA LEU A 15 3.91 -21.63 6.34
C LEU A 15 4.71 -20.64 7.19
N LEU A 16 5.93 -20.29 6.79
CA LEU A 16 6.71 -19.30 7.52
C LEU A 16 6.06 -17.91 7.43
N LEU A 17 5.74 -17.44 6.23
CA LEU A 17 5.11 -16.13 5.99
C LEU A 17 3.82 -15.95 6.77
N GLN A 18 3.04 -17.03 6.94
CA GLN A 18 1.78 -17.00 7.69
C GLN A 18 1.93 -17.07 9.22
N SER A 19 3.06 -17.55 9.74
CA SER A 19 3.20 -17.91 11.16
C SER A 19 4.25 -17.12 11.93
N ARG A 20 5.12 -16.38 11.23
CA ARG A 20 6.20 -15.61 11.86
C ARG A 20 5.92 -14.12 11.82
N ASP A 21 6.59 -13.41 12.71
CA ASP A 21 6.64 -11.96 12.68
C ASP A 21 7.28 -11.48 11.35
N PRO A 22 6.64 -10.58 10.59
CA PRO A 22 7.19 -9.97 9.37
C PRO A 22 8.60 -9.40 9.54
N ASP A 23 8.91 -8.88 10.73
CA ASP A 23 10.18 -8.25 10.99
C ASP A 23 11.33 -9.26 11.19
N ASP A 24 11.02 -10.52 11.47
CA ASP A 24 12.00 -11.60 11.58
C ASP A 24 12.64 -12.00 10.23
N PHE A 25 11.97 -11.72 9.11
CA PHE A 25 12.48 -12.10 7.80
C PHE A 25 13.58 -11.15 7.33
N SER A 26 14.68 -11.68 6.82
CA SER A 26 15.67 -10.83 6.15
C SER A 26 15.06 -10.23 4.88
N GLU A 27 15.41 -8.97 4.59
CA GLU A 27 15.04 -8.30 3.34
C GLU A 27 15.36 -9.14 2.10
N THR A 28 16.56 -9.75 2.05
CA THR A 28 16.99 -10.59 0.94
C THR A 28 16.06 -11.77 0.71
N ALA A 29 15.64 -12.47 1.77
CA ALA A 29 14.73 -13.60 1.65
C ALA A 29 13.34 -13.18 1.13
N LEU A 30 12.79 -12.06 1.61
CA LEU A 30 11.51 -11.55 1.12
C LEU A 30 11.61 -11.15 -0.36
N CYS A 31 12.67 -10.44 -0.75
CA CYS A 31 12.89 -10.08 -2.16
C CYS A 31 13.05 -11.33 -3.05
N GLU A 32 13.75 -12.37 -2.58
CA GLU A 32 13.87 -13.65 -3.29
C GLU A 32 12.50 -14.34 -3.45
N TRP A 33 11.65 -14.36 -2.42
CA TRP A 33 10.33 -15.00 -2.48
C TRP A 33 9.31 -14.20 -3.29
N MET A 34 9.42 -12.88 -3.31
CA MET A 34 8.62 -12.06 -4.22
C MET A 34 8.87 -12.44 -5.68
N ASP A 35 10.05 -12.97 -6.06
CA ASP A 35 10.37 -13.40 -7.42
C ASP A 35 10.16 -14.90 -7.68
N HIS A 36 9.41 -15.58 -6.80
CA HIS A 36 9.18 -17.01 -6.91
C HIS A 36 8.20 -17.36 -8.05
N ASP A 37 8.39 -18.52 -8.70
CA ASP A 37 7.54 -18.95 -9.83
C ASP A 37 6.08 -19.20 -9.42
N ASP A 38 5.87 -19.66 -8.18
CA ASP A 38 4.55 -19.91 -7.60
C ASP A 38 3.88 -18.60 -7.14
N ALA A 39 2.68 -18.32 -7.66
CA ALA A 39 1.94 -17.10 -7.39
C ALA A 39 1.60 -16.93 -5.91
N GLU A 40 1.25 -17.99 -5.20
CA GLU A 40 0.90 -17.92 -3.77
C GLU A 40 2.10 -17.52 -2.92
N VAL A 41 3.31 -17.93 -3.32
CA VAL A 41 4.54 -17.47 -2.64
C VAL A 41 4.81 -16.00 -2.90
N ARG A 42 4.61 -15.52 -4.14
CA ARG A 42 4.81 -14.10 -4.47
C ARG A 42 3.82 -13.21 -3.73
N ASP A 43 2.57 -13.65 -3.67
CA ASP A 43 1.49 -12.97 -2.98
C ASP A 43 1.81 -12.80 -1.49
N TRP A 44 1.99 -13.90 -0.76
CA TRP A 44 2.35 -13.83 0.66
C TRP A 44 3.62 -13.03 0.94
N ALA A 45 4.65 -13.13 0.09
CA ALA A 45 5.88 -12.36 0.26
C ALA A 45 5.64 -10.85 0.03
N THR A 46 4.81 -10.51 -0.94
CA THR A 46 4.42 -9.13 -1.25
C THR A 46 3.53 -8.56 -0.17
N PHE A 47 2.58 -9.33 0.35
CA PHE A 47 1.75 -8.95 1.50
C PHE A 47 2.60 -8.63 2.71
N THR A 48 3.50 -9.55 3.08
CA THR A 48 4.41 -9.37 4.20
C THR A 48 5.26 -8.11 4.04
N LEU A 49 5.83 -7.85 2.85
CA LEU A 49 6.71 -6.70 2.64
C LEU A 49 5.96 -5.37 2.44
N GLY A 50 4.86 -5.40 1.70
CA GLY A 50 4.08 -4.23 1.30
C GLY A 50 3.09 -3.75 2.36
N VAL A 51 2.54 -4.68 3.14
CA VAL A 51 1.43 -4.42 4.07
C VAL A 51 1.82 -4.61 5.53
N GLN A 52 2.70 -5.56 5.86
CA GLN A 52 2.94 -5.95 7.26
C GLN A 52 4.25 -5.43 7.87
N THR A 53 5.15 -4.82 7.08
CA THR A 53 6.44 -4.29 7.56
C THR A 53 6.72 -2.89 7.02
N GLU A 54 7.50 -2.14 7.79
CA GLU A 54 7.96 -0.78 7.46
C GLU A 54 9.41 -0.75 6.91
N LYS A 55 10.01 -1.92 6.65
CA LYS A 55 11.36 -2.01 6.06
C LYS A 55 11.42 -1.24 4.76
N ASP A 56 12.41 -0.37 4.60
CA ASP A 56 12.54 0.48 3.42
C ASP A 56 14.00 0.52 2.93
N SER A 57 14.17 0.08 1.69
CA SER A 57 15.43 0.09 0.96
C SER A 57 15.13 0.24 -0.54
N GLU A 58 16.13 0.63 -1.34
CA GLU A 58 15.94 0.67 -2.80
C GLU A 58 15.65 -0.72 -3.38
N ALA A 59 16.21 -1.78 -2.80
CA ALA A 59 15.93 -3.15 -3.25
C ALA A 59 14.47 -3.55 -2.99
N ILE A 60 13.93 -3.19 -1.83
CA ILE A 60 12.52 -3.37 -1.47
C ILE A 60 11.62 -2.59 -2.43
N ARG A 61 11.90 -1.31 -2.66
CA ARG A 61 11.14 -0.47 -3.59
C ARG A 61 11.16 -1.02 -5.01
N GLN A 62 12.31 -1.51 -5.47
CA GLN A 62 12.44 -2.12 -6.78
C GLN A 62 11.68 -3.45 -6.90
N ALA A 63 11.69 -4.29 -5.85
CA ALA A 63 10.93 -5.54 -5.81
C ALA A 63 9.42 -5.27 -5.82
N LEU A 64 8.94 -4.31 -5.03
CA LEU A 64 7.54 -3.88 -5.03
C LEU A 64 7.14 -3.31 -6.40
N LEU A 65 8.00 -2.50 -7.04
CA LEU A 65 7.72 -1.97 -8.37
C LEU A 65 7.59 -3.07 -9.43
N LEU A 66 8.35 -4.16 -9.32
CA LEU A 66 8.20 -5.33 -10.20
C LEU A 66 6.87 -6.05 -9.95
N ARG A 67 6.44 -6.17 -8.69
CA ARG A 67 5.17 -6.81 -8.32
C ARG A 67 3.94 -5.93 -8.58
N ALA A 68 4.11 -4.62 -8.73
CA ALA A 68 3.06 -3.72 -9.21
C ALA A 68 2.60 -4.01 -10.65
N CYS A 69 3.26 -4.93 -11.35
CA CYS A 69 2.87 -5.44 -12.66
C CYS A 69 2.64 -6.97 -12.65
N ASP A 70 2.38 -7.58 -11.50
CA ASP A 70 2.08 -9.01 -11.40
C ASP A 70 0.76 -9.36 -12.12
N SER A 71 0.58 -10.64 -12.44
CA SER A 71 -0.67 -11.16 -13.00
C SER A 71 -1.76 -11.32 -11.93
N ASP A 72 -1.36 -11.46 -10.67
CA ASP A 72 -2.27 -11.60 -9.55
C ASP A 72 -2.75 -10.23 -9.04
N PHE A 73 -4.06 -10.10 -8.86
CA PHE A 73 -4.70 -8.83 -8.51
C PHE A 73 -4.31 -8.35 -7.12
N ASP A 74 -4.33 -9.24 -6.13
CA ASP A 74 -4.04 -8.93 -4.73
C ASP A 74 -2.57 -8.55 -4.59
N THR A 75 -1.67 -9.36 -5.18
CA THR A 75 -0.23 -9.08 -5.22
C THR A 75 0.08 -7.68 -5.75
N VAL A 76 -0.58 -7.25 -6.84
CA VAL A 76 -0.37 -5.89 -7.38
C VAL A 76 -0.88 -4.82 -6.40
N SER A 77 -2.04 -5.03 -5.76
CA SER A 77 -2.62 -4.06 -4.81
C SER A 77 -1.71 -3.85 -3.60
N GLU A 78 -1.18 -4.95 -3.06
CA GLU A 78 -0.25 -4.97 -1.94
C GLU A 78 1.08 -4.28 -2.29
N ALA A 79 1.59 -4.53 -3.51
CA ALA A 79 2.78 -3.88 -4.00
C ALA A 79 2.62 -2.35 -4.10
N LEU A 80 1.48 -1.89 -4.64
CA LEU A 80 1.17 -0.47 -4.77
C LEU A 80 0.98 0.21 -3.40
N LEU A 81 0.32 -0.45 -2.45
CA LEU A 81 0.25 0.03 -1.08
C LEU A 81 1.64 0.15 -0.45
N GLY A 82 2.49 -0.86 -0.64
CA GLY A 82 3.87 -0.86 -0.15
C GLY A 82 4.70 0.29 -0.71
N LEU A 83 4.58 0.59 -2.00
CA LEU A 83 5.22 1.74 -2.64
C LEU A 83 4.67 3.07 -2.11
N ALA A 84 3.34 3.17 -1.95
CA ALA A 84 2.68 4.36 -1.43
C ALA A 84 3.15 4.71 -0.02
N ARG A 85 3.20 3.72 0.89
CA ARG A 85 3.72 3.89 2.27
C ARG A 85 5.15 4.42 2.29
N ARG A 86 5.99 3.95 1.36
CA ARG A 86 7.39 4.37 1.17
C ARG A 86 7.54 5.67 0.36
N ARG A 87 6.42 6.31 -0.01
CA ARG A 87 6.35 7.55 -0.80
C ARG A 87 7.03 7.43 -2.17
N ASP A 88 7.03 6.23 -2.75
CA ASP A 88 7.59 6.00 -4.07
C ASP A 88 6.60 6.42 -5.16
N ARG A 89 6.86 7.59 -5.77
CA ARG A 89 6.00 8.18 -6.79
C ARG A 89 5.98 7.38 -8.11
N ARG A 90 6.84 6.37 -8.29
CA ARG A 90 6.78 5.45 -9.43
C ARG A 90 5.48 4.64 -9.47
N ALA A 91 4.78 4.51 -8.34
CA ALA A 91 3.47 3.85 -8.26
C ALA A 91 2.31 4.64 -8.89
N ILE A 92 2.43 5.97 -8.99
CA ILE A 92 1.33 6.86 -9.44
C ILE A 92 0.73 6.45 -10.79
N PRO A 93 1.50 6.26 -11.89
CA PRO A 93 0.91 5.88 -13.17
C PRO A 93 0.17 4.54 -13.12
N ILE A 94 0.72 3.55 -12.43
CA ILE A 94 0.11 2.21 -12.31
C ILE A 94 -1.19 2.30 -11.49
N LEU A 95 -1.17 3.06 -10.41
CA LEU A 95 -2.33 3.24 -9.56
C LEU A 95 -3.46 4.02 -10.25
N LEU A 96 -3.13 4.99 -11.11
CA LEU A 96 -4.13 5.67 -11.95
C LEU A 96 -4.86 4.68 -12.86
N ASP A 97 -4.10 3.81 -13.54
CA ASP A 97 -4.69 2.80 -14.44
C ASP A 97 -5.62 1.86 -13.66
N ARG A 98 -5.23 1.45 -12.44
CA ARG A 98 -6.08 0.61 -11.58
C ARG A 98 -7.36 1.31 -11.13
N LEU A 99 -7.27 2.55 -10.64
CA LEU A 99 -8.45 3.31 -10.19
C LEU A 99 -9.42 3.64 -11.33
N CYS A 100 -8.97 3.58 -12.58
CA CYS A 100 -9.81 3.74 -13.77
C CYS A 100 -10.36 2.41 -14.33
N SER A 101 -10.05 1.28 -13.71
CA SER A 101 -10.56 -0.03 -14.13
C SER A 101 -11.94 -0.33 -13.54
N ASP A 102 -12.54 -1.43 -13.97
CA ASP A 102 -13.81 -1.96 -13.45
C ASP A 102 -13.65 -2.81 -12.18
N ASN A 103 -12.43 -3.00 -11.69
CA ASN A 103 -12.13 -3.75 -10.49
C ASN A 103 -11.09 -3.01 -9.63
N VAL A 104 -11.55 -2.42 -8.53
CA VAL A 104 -10.71 -1.61 -7.63
C VAL A 104 -10.75 -2.21 -6.23
N GLY A 105 -9.58 -2.51 -5.67
CA GLY A 105 -9.45 -3.05 -4.32
C GLY A 105 -9.32 -1.94 -3.27
N GLU A 106 -9.65 -2.25 -2.02
CA GLU A 106 -9.46 -1.32 -0.88
C GLU A 106 -8.02 -0.81 -0.80
N LEU A 107 -7.03 -1.67 -1.05
CA LEU A 107 -5.61 -1.30 -0.98
C LEU A 107 -5.22 -0.28 -2.06
N ASP A 108 -5.90 -0.28 -3.22
CA ASP A 108 -5.66 0.72 -4.26
C ASP A 108 -6.14 2.11 -3.81
N VAL A 109 -7.36 2.18 -3.26
CA VAL A 109 -7.93 3.42 -2.71
C VAL A 109 -7.08 3.92 -1.53
N GLN A 110 -6.65 3.01 -0.66
CA GLN A 110 -5.75 3.33 0.44
C GLN A 110 -4.40 3.87 -0.05
N ALA A 111 -3.80 3.24 -1.06
CA ALA A 111 -2.54 3.70 -1.65
C ALA A 111 -2.68 5.11 -2.24
N ALA A 112 -3.81 5.41 -2.88
CA ALA A 112 -4.09 6.72 -3.47
C ALA A 112 -4.20 7.80 -2.39
N GLY A 113 -4.95 7.52 -1.33
CA GLY A 113 -5.07 8.41 -0.17
C GLY A 113 -3.73 8.66 0.52
N ILE A 114 -2.89 7.62 0.68
CA ILE A 114 -1.55 7.77 1.25
C ILE A 114 -0.71 8.69 0.39
N LEU A 115 -0.63 8.46 -0.93
CA LEU A 115 0.16 9.30 -1.84
C LEU A 115 -0.39 10.74 -1.95
N ALA A 116 -1.69 10.93 -1.74
CA ALA A 116 -2.37 12.23 -1.69
C ALA A 116 -2.08 13.11 -2.92
N ASP A 117 -2.00 12.50 -4.10
CA ASP A 117 -1.73 13.23 -5.34
C ASP A 117 -3.05 13.67 -6.00
N LYS A 118 -3.12 14.94 -6.41
CA LYS A 118 -4.31 15.51 -7.07
C LYS A 118 -4.73 14.76 -8.34
N LEU A 119 -3.82 14.01 -8.96
CA LEU A 119 -4.13 13.16 -10.11
C LEU A 119 -5.18 12.10 -9.80
N PHE A 120 -5.30 11.66 -8.54
CA PHE A 120 -6.27 10.64 -8.13
C PHE A 120 -7.69 11.17 -7.91
N VAL A 121 -7.91 12.49 -7.85
CA VAL A 121 -9.23 13.07 -7.53
C VAL A 121 -10.31 12.61 -8.51
N ALA A 122 -10.07 12.72 -9.82
CA ALA A 122 -11.08 12.35 -10.82
C ALA A 122 -11.38 10.84 -10.87
N PRO A 123 -10.36 9.94 -10.85
CA PRO A 123 -10.61 8.50 -10.71
C PRO A 123 -11.38 8.15 -9.44
N LEU A 124 -10.96 8.67 -8.27
CA LEU A 124 -11.64 8.39 -7.00
C LEU A 124 -13.08 8.93 -6.98
N GLN A 125 -13.36 10.09 -7.59
CA GLN A 125 -14.73 10.60 -7.74
C GLN A 125 -15.60 9.66 -8.57
N SER A 126 -15.03 9.04 -9.60
CA SER A 126 -15.75 8.09 -10.46
C SER A 126 -16.13 6.81 -9.71
N LEU A 127 -15.41 6.46 -8.64
CA LEU A 127 -15.74 5.31 -7.80
C LEU A 127 -16.98 5.54 -6.93
N LEU A 128 -17.34 6.79 -6.62
CA LEU A 128 -18.52 7.11 -5.81
C LEU A 128 -19.84 6.60 -6.42
N ASP A 129 -19.85 6.36 -7.73
CA ASP A 129 -21.04 5.90 -8.45
C ASP A 129 -21.32 4.39 -8.26
N TRP A 130 -20.32 3.58 -7.89
CA TRP A 130 -20.44 2.12 -7.94
C TRP A 130 -19.62 1.32 -6.92
N TRP A 131 -18.55 1.88 -6.35
CA TRP A 131 -17.68 1.17 -5.43
C TRP A 131 -18.17 1.34 -3.99
N ASP A 132 -18.67 0.26 -3.38
CA ASP A 132 -19.32 0.27 -2.07
C ASP A 132 -18.61 -0.57 -0.99
N GLU A 133 -17.40 -1.06 -1.27
CA GLU A 133 -16.60 -1.90 -0.35
C GLU A 133 -16.26 -1.15 0.97
N ASP A 134 -15.70 0.08 0.89
CA ASP A 134 -15.48 0.95 2.06
C ASP A 134 -15.63 2.44 1.71
N THR A 135 -16.88 2.92 1.68
CA THR A 135 -17.18 4.33 1.36
C THR A 135 -16.43 5.33 2.26
N GLY A 136 -16.18 4.99 3.52
CA GLY A 136 -15.42 5.84 4.45
C GLY A 136 -13.93 5.92 4.12
N LEU A 137 -13.33 4.87 3.56
CA LEU A 137 -11.99 4.92 3.00
C LEU A 137 -11.94 5.80 1.74
N LEU A 138 -12.90 5.65 0.83
CA LEU A 138 -12.97 6.43 -0.39
C LEU A 138 -13.11 7.93 -0.12
N GLU A 139 -14.01 8.33 0.77
CA GLU A 139 -14.19 9.73 1.17
C GLU A 139 -12.91 10.32 1.79
N ARG A 140 -12.21 9.55 2.64
CA ARG A 140 -10.93 9.99 3.22
C ARG A 140 -9.85 10.15 2.17
N ALA A 141 -9.73 9.21 1.23
CA ALA A 141 -8.74 9.28 0.15
C ALA A 141 -9.00 10.49 -0.76
N LEU A 142 -10.27 10.76 -1.10
CA LEU A 142 -10.66 11.97 -1.84
C LEU A 142 -10.25 13.25 -1.11
N LYS A 143 -10.60 13.35 0.17
CA LYS A 143 -10.25 14.52 1.00
C LYS A 143 -8.73 14.77 1.02
N GLN A 144 -7.95 13.71 1.19
CA GLN A 144 -6.48 13.77 1.16
C GLN A 144 -5.96 14.27 -0.20
N CYS A 145 -6.49 13.75 -1.30
CA CYS A 145 -6.05 14.13 -2.65
C CYS A 145 -6.51 15.53 -3.09
N CYS A 146 -7.61 16.04 -2.53
CA CYS A 146 -8.09 17.41 -2.76
C CYS A 146 -7.27 18.47 -2.01
N GLY A 147 -6.40 18.07 -1.06
CA GLY A 147 -5.66 19.01 -0.21
C GLY A 147 -6.50 19.66 0.88
N GLU A 148 -7.69 19.11 1.15
CA GLU A 148 -8.53 19.50 2.27
C GLU A 148 -7.95 18.86 3.54
N SER A 149 -6.92 19.49 4.10
CA SER A 149 -6.46 19.16 5.46
C SER A 149 -7.66 19.16 6.40
N ALA A 150 -7.72 18.19 7.33
CA ALA A 150 -8.65 18.26 8.45
C ALA A 150 -8.50 19.65 9.08
N GLU A 151 -9.57 20.45 9.03
CA GLU A 151 -9.56 21.76 9.67
C GLU A 151 -9.16 21.58 11.13
N ASP A 152 -8.09 22.30 11.46
CA ASP A 152 -7.62 22.59 12.81
C ASP A 152 -8.82 23.00 13.67
N GLY A 153 -9.17 22.12 14.61
CA GLY A 153 -10.26 22.34 15.52
C GLY A 153 -9.97 23.54 16.41
N SER A 154 -10.80 24.57 16.27
CA SER A 154 -11.33 25.37 17.37
C SER A 154 -10.30 25.76 18.45
N LEU A 155 -9.55 26.83 18.19
CA LEU A 155 -9.17 27.74 19.27
C LEU A 155 -10.30 28.74 19.40
N ASP A 156 -11.26 28.38 20.24
CA ASP A 156 -12.39 29.19 20.65
C ASP A 156 -11.96 30.61 21.02
N ASP A 157 -12.53 31.53 20.25
CA ASP A 157 -12.67 32.95 20.50
C ASP A 157 -13.47 33.15 21.81
N TRP A 158 -12.81 33.08 22.97
CA TRP A 158 -13.38 33.49 24.26
C TRP A 158 -12.32 34.07 25.21
N VAL A 159 -11.91 35.32 24.99
CA VAL A 159 -11.75 36.30 26.09
C VAL A 159 -12.21 37.67 25.59
N THR A 160 -13.51 37.91 25.65
CA THR A 160 -14.04 39.27 25.85
C THR A 160 -14.01 39.59 27.33
N ALA A 161 -13.44 40.76 27.64
CA ALA A 161 -13.74 41.62 28.78
C ALA A 161 -13.32 41.17 30.19
N ASN A 162 -12.90 42.19 30.95
CA ASN A 162 -12.50 42.25 32.36
C ASN A 162 -11.02 41.94 32.61
N ASP A 163 -10.19 42.85 33.14
CA ASP A 163 -10.45 43.90 34.12
C ASP A 163 -9.57 45.14 33.93
N ASP A 164 -10.12 46.27 34.38
CA ASP A 164 -9.47 47.54 34.75
C ASP A 164 -8.27 47.38 35.70
#